data_AF-A0A2W6WEB5-F1
#
_entry.id   AF-A0A2W6WEB5-F1
#
_cell.length_a   1.000
_cell.length_b   1.000
_cell.length_c   1.000
_cell.angle_alpha   90.00
_cell.angle_beta   90.00
_cell.angle_gamma   90.00
#
_symmetry.space_group_name_H-M   'P 1'
#
loop_
_entity.id
_entity.type
_entity.pdbx_description
1 polymer ?
#
loop_
_entity_poly.entity_id
_entity_poly.type
_entity_poly.pdbx_seq_one_letter_code
_entity_poly.pdbx_strand_id
1 'polypeptide(L)'
;MLPADSQPAGYEALVQVKSTRKPPLVARMKLSNALRAVKADQPCFIVLVVEQVGGPRIYARHFWHDEIERTLRRVRMAERDGESRLNRLHMQVQMSEADACDDLLGWMGATIGAIKSYSAEKSEFARTIGFEDGYGTLSVTLDGGIDEMLDLQLGLIESLPLSRARYVPQRFGIETPQPRFDVAEAHLMVTPVGKPGDCQDFRVRPGG
;
A
#
# COMPACT_ATOMS: atom_id res chain seq x y z
N MET A 1 -2.61 -43.46 -2.63
CA MET A 1 -2.63 -42.28 -3.51
C MET A 1 -4.07 -41.79 -3.52
N LEU A 2 -4.34 -40.53 -3.18
CA LEU A 2 -5.70 -39.99 -3.22
C LEU A 2 -6.22 -39.97 -4.68
N PRO A 3 -7.53 -40.19 -4.91
CA PRO A 3 -8.17 -39.94 -6.20
C PRO A 3 -7.81 -38.55 -6.74
N ALA A 4 -7.69 -38.39 -8.06
CA ALA A 4 -7.17 -37.17 -8.70
C ALA A 4 -7.99 -35.91 -8.37
N ASP A 5 -9.30 -36.07 -8.19
CA ASP A 5 -10.28 -35.06 -7.79
C ASP A 5 -10.21 -34.69 -6.29
N SER A 6 -9.57 -35.52 -5.47
CA SER A 6 -9.38 -35.31 -4.04
C SER A 6 -7.98 -34.76 -3.70
N GLN A 7 -7.14 -34.50 -4.72
CA GLN A 7 -5.84 -33.88 -4.50
C GLN A 7 -6.03 -32.40 -4.17
N PRO A 8 -5.28 -31.86 -3.19
CA PRO A 8 -5.35 -30.44 -2.89
C PRO A 8 -4.94 -29.65 -4.14
N ALA A 9 -5.65 -28.55 -4.39
CA ALA A 9 -5.31 -27.65 -5.48
C ALA A 9 -3.83 -27.21 -5.33
N GLY A 10 -3.08 -27.31 -6.43
CA GLY A 10 -1.70 -26.83 -6.47
C GLY A 10 -1.63 -25.31 -6.26
N TYR A 11 -0.45 -24.82 -5.91
CA TYR A 11 -0.23 -23.37 -5.82
C TYR A 11 -0.31 -22.71 -7.20
N GLU A 12 -1.12 -21.66 -7.31
CA GLU A 12 -1.12 -20.78 -8.47
C GLU A 12 -0.23 -19.57 -8.20
N ALA A 13 0.62 -19.20 -9.16
CA ALA A 13 1.51 -18.04 -9.05
C ALA A 13 1.63 -17.29 -10.38
N LEU A 14 1.76 -15.97 -10.30
CA LEU A 14 2.10 -15.10 -11.43
C LEU A 14 3.62 -15.02 -11.59
N VAL A 15 4.12 -15.27 -12.79
CA VAL A 15 5.56 -15.25 -13.06
C VAL A 15 5.88 -14.29 -14.21
N GLN A 16 6.78 -13.34 -13.95
CA GLN A 16 7.36 -12.50 -14.98
C GLN A 16 8.72 -13.05 -15.39
N VAL A 17 8.76 -13.71 -16.56
CA VAL A 17 10.00 -14.23 -17.13
C VAL A 17 10.67 -13.19 -18.03
N LYS A 18 12.00 -13.10 -17.93
CA LYS A 18 12.90 -12.33 -18.80
C LYS A 18 14.12 -13.16 -19.14
N SER A 19 14.75 -12.85 -20.26
CA SER A 19 16.03 -13.44 -20.64
C SER A 19 17.04 -12.39 -21.06
N THR A 20 18.31 -12.65 -20.81
CA THR A 20 19.44 -11.83 -21.26
C THR A 20 20.64 -12.70 -21.61
N ARG A 21 21.51 -12.20 -22.49
CA ARG A 21 22.75 -12.90 -22.88
C ARG A 21 23.95 -12.51 -22.04
N LYS A 22 23.91 -11.34 -21.42
CA LYS A 22 25.04 -10.72 -20.72
C LYS A 22 24.55 -9.89 -19.55
N PRO A 23 25.43 -9.59 -18.57
CA PRO A 23 25.17 -8.59 -17.55
C PRO A 23 24.72 -7.25 -18.17
N PRO A 24 23.92 -6.44 -17.45
CA PRO A 24 23.61 -6.58 -16.02
C PRO A 24 22.47 -7.56 -15.72
N LEU A 25 22.46 -8.17 -14.53
CA LEU A 25 21.40 -9.04 -14.02
C LEU A 25 20.17 -8.21 -13.63
N VAL A 26 19.47 -7.68 -14.62
CA VAL A 26 18.34 -6.76 -14.39
C VAL A 26 17.11 -7.22 -15.14
N ALA A 27 16.04 -7.49 -14.39
CA ALA A 27 14.73 -7.71 -14.95
C ALA A 27 13.96 -6.37 -15.03
N ARG A 28 13.73 -5.90 -16.25
CA ARG A 28 12.91 -4.71 -16.51
C ARG A 28 11.45 -5.11 -16.66
N MET A 29 10.57 -4.52 -15.85
CA MET A 29 9.12 -4.70 -15.95
C MET A 29 8.39 -3.37 -16.11
N LYS A 30 7.25 -3.38 -16.82
CA LYS A 30 6.37 -2.20 -16.89
C LYS A 30 5.76 -1.93 -15.52
N LEU A 31 5.63 -0.65 -15.15
CA LEU A 31 5.06 -0.28 -13.85
C LEU A 31 3.60 -0.71 -13.73
N SER A 32 2.85 -0.74 -14.86
CA SER A 32 1.50 -1.33 -14.91
C SER A 32 1.47 -2.82 -14.51
N ASN A 33 2.48 -3.60 -14.93
CA ASN A 33 2.57 -5.02 -14.58
C ASN A 33 2.98 -5.22 -13.14
N ALA A 34 3.92 -4.40 -12.65
CA ALA A 34 4.31 -4.38 -11.25
C ALA A 34 3.09 -4.07 -10.35
N LEU A 35 2.29 -3.06 -10.73
CA LEU A 35 1.08 -2.71 -10.00
C LEU A 35 0.03 -3.83 -10.05
N ARG A 36 -0.12 -4.51 -11.19
CA ARG A 36 -0.97 -5.72 -11.27
C ARG A 36 -0.46 -6.81 -10.32
N ALA A 37 0.84 -7.03 -10.24
CA ALA A 37 1.45 -7.99 -9.32
C ALA A 37 1.24 -7.61 -7.85
N VAL A 38 1.21 -6.32 -7.50
CA VAL A 38 0.86 -5.85 -6.15
C VAL A 38 -0.61 -6.12 -5.84
N LYS A 39 -1.52 -5.82 -6.78
CA LYS A 39 -2.98 -5.95 -6.58
C LYS A 39 -3.50 -7.39 -6.64
N ALA A 40 -2.74 -8.30 -7.23
CA ALA A 40 -3.12 -9.71 -7.31
C ALA A 40 -2.94 -10.38 -5.94
N ASP A 41 -3.90 -11.22 -5.54
CA ASP A 41 -3.80 -12.03 -4.32
C ASP A 41 -2.79 -13.18 -4.47
N GLN A 42 -2.51 -13.60 -5.71
CA GLN A 42 -1.59 -14.68 -5.99
C GLN A 42 -0.12 -14.32 -5.66
N PRO A 43 0.71 -15.31 -5.30
CA PRO A 43 2.16 -15.20 -5.33
C PRO A 43 2.69 -14.67 -6.66
N CYS A 44 3.71 -13.82 -6.56
CA CYS A 44 4.32 -13.17 -7.73
C CYS A 44 5.83 -13.38 -7.71
N PHE A 45 6.39 -13.79 -8.83
CA PHE A 45 7.83 -14.05 -8.97
C PHE A 45 8.39 -13.40 -10.23
N ILE A 46 9.65 -13.02 -10.16
CA ILE A 46 10.42 -12.51 -11.29
C ILE A 46 11.52 -13.51 -11.57
N VAL A 47 11.60 -13.98 -12.81
CA VAL A 47 12.60 -14.95 -13.24
C VAL A 47 13.42 -14.33 -14.37
N LEU A 48 14.74 -14.34 -14.20
CA LEU A 48 15.70 -13.92 -15.20
C LEU A 48 16.54 -15.13 -15.64
N VAL A 49 16.45 -15.47 -16.91
CA VAL A 49 17.25 -16.53 -17.54
C VAL A 49 18.44 -15.90 -18.24
N VAL A 50 19.65 -16.27 -17.84
CA VAL A 50 20.90 -15.73 -18.39
C VAL A 50 21.59 -16.81 -19.20
N GLU A 51 21.87 -16.52 -20.47
CA GLU A 51 22.65 -17.42 -21.31
C GLU A 51 24.11 -17.47 -20.80
N GLN A 52 24.62 -18.67 -20.52
CA GLN A 52 26.01 -18.89 -20.12
C GLN A 52 26.63 -20.06 -20.90
N VAL A 53 27.96 -20.10 -20.94
CA VAL A 53 28.70 -21.22 -21.51
C VAL A 53 28.46 -22.45 -20.63
N GLY A 54 27.86 -23.50 -21.19
CA GLY A 54 27.48 -24.71 -20.46
C GLY A 54 25.99 -24.80 -20.08
N GLY A 55 25.19 -23.77 -20.36
CA GLY A 55 23.73 -23.81 -20.16
C GLY A 55 23.16 -22.49 -19.63
N PRO A 56 21.83 -22.31 -19.69
CA PRO A 56 21.18 -21.14 -19.10
C PRO A 56 21.26 -21.19 -17.57
N ARG A 57 21.61 -20.08 -16.94
CA ARG A 57 21.55 -19.87 -15.49
C ARG A 57 20.29 -19.11 -15.12
N ILE A 58 19.58 -19.56 -14.10
CA ILE A 58 18.31 -18.98 -13.66
C ILE A 58 18.55 -18.15 -12.40
N TYR A 59 17.97 -16.95 -12.39
CA TYR A 59 17.87 -16.11 -11.21
C TYR A 59 16.40 -15.86 -10.93
N ALA A 60 16.00 -15.96 -9.66
CA ALA A 60 14.62 -15.85 -9.25
C ALA A 60 14.50 -14.94 -8.04
N ARG A 61 13.52 -14.05 -8.07
CA ARG A 61 13.23 -13.14 -6.96
C ARG A 61 11.75 -13.14 -6.65
N HIS A 62 11.44 -13.21 -5.36
CA HIS A 62 10.09 -13.16 -4.85
C HIS A 62 9.61 -11.70 -4.83
N PHE A 63 8.45 -11.44 -5.43
CA PHE A 63 7.86 -10.11 -5.45
C PHE A 63 7.04 -9.92 -4.17
N TRP A 64 7.73 -9.43 -3.13
CA TRP A 64 7.18 -9.29 -1.78
C TRP A 64 7.42 -7.88 -1.22
N HIS A 65 7.72 -7.74 0.08
CA HIS A 65 7.78 -6.46 0.79
C HIS A 65 8.50 -5.35 0.01
N ASP A 66 9.79 -5.52 -0.30
CA ASP A 66 10.60 -4.49 -0.97
C ASP A 66 10.03 -4.11 -2.34
N GLU A 67 9.60 -5.09 -3.13
CA GLU A 67 9.14 -4.83 -4.49
C GLU A 67 7.73 -4.26 -4.53
N ILE A 68 6.88 -4.63 -3.56
CA ILE A 68 5.57 -4.03 -3.34
C ILE A 68 5.75 -2.56 -2.94
N GLU A 69 6.60 -2.27 -1.95
CA GLU A 69 6.86 -0.92 -1.48
C GLU A 69 7.42 -0.04 -2.62
N ARG A 70 8.49 -0.50 -3.29
CA ARG A 70 9.12 0.22 -4.41
C ARG A 70 8.14 0.47 -5.54
N THR A 71 7.27 -0.50 -5.85
CA THR A 71 6.24 -0.34 -6.88
C THR A 71 5.24 0.73 -6.50
N LEU A 72 4.66 0.65 -5.29
CA LEU A 72 3.63 1.58 -4.84
C LEU A 72 4.16 3.00 -4.69
N ARG A 73 5.39 3.16 -4.18
CA ARG A 73 6.09 4.44 -4.10
C ARG A 73 6.31 5.02 -5.50
N ARG A 74 6.76 4.22 -6.46
CA ARG A 74 7.00 4.66 -7.84
C ARG A 74 5.70 5.02 -8.57
N VAL A 75 4.60 4.31 -8.32
CA VAL A 75 3.26 4.67 -8.82
C VAL A 75 2.84 6.02 -8.24
N ARG A 76 3.01 6.23 -6.93
CA ARG A 76 2.65 7.49 -6.28
C ARG A 76 3.46 8.68 -6.81
N MET A 77 4.76 8.50 -7.06
CA MET A 77 5.60 9.51 -7.71
C MET A 77 5.13 9.82 -9.14
N ALA A 78 4.78 8.80 -9.92
CA ALA A 78 4.26 8.98 -11.27
C ALA A 78 2.93 9.76 -11.28
N GLU A 79 2.03 9.47 -10.34
CA GLU A 79 0.78 10.21 -10.17
C GLU A 79 1.04 11.69 -9.83
N ARG A 80 1.93 11.97 -8.86
CA ARG A 80 2.35 13.33 -8.51
C ARG A 80 2.89 14.10 -9.73
N ASP A 81 3.70 13.43 -10.55
CA ASP A 81 4.30 14.01 -11.75
C ASP A 81 3.31 14.10 -12.94
N GLY A 82 2.04 13.72 -12.74
CA GLY A 82 0.99 13.79 -13.77
C GLY A 82 1.06 12.68 -14.82
N GLU A 83 1.88 11.64 -14.63
CA GLU A 83 2.01 10.53 -15.59
C GLU A 83 1.02 9.40 -15.27
N SER A 84 -0.05 9.35 -16.05
CA SER A 84 -1.09 8.32 -15.94
C SER A 84 -0.79 7.04 -16.72
N ARG A 85 0.14 7.05 -17.68
CA ARG A 85 0.44 5.89 -18.55
C ARG A 85 1.53 5.03 -17.92
N LEU A 86 1.16 4.33 -16.85
CA LEU A 86 2.06 3.43 -16.10
C LEU A 86 2.66 2.30 -16.97
N ASN A 87 2.07 2.01 -18.14
CA ASN A 87 2.61 1.05 -19.10
C ASN A 87 3.84 1.55 -19.89
N ARG A 88 4.12 2.87 -19.87
CA ARG A 88 5.32 3.50 -20.44
C ARG A 88 6.46 3.60 -19.41
N LEU A 89 6.10 3.65 -18.13
CA LEU A 89 7.05 3.61 -17.03
C LEU A 89 7.50 2.18 -16.73
N HIS A 90 8.70 2.07 -16.18
CA HIS A 90 9.31 0.78 -15.87
C HIS A 90 9.92 0.77 -14.47
N MET A 91 9.92 -0.41 -13.85
CA MET A 91 10.70 -0.74 -12.66
C MET A 91 11.80 -1.71 -13.05
N GLN A 92 12.98 -1.55 -12.43
CA GLN A 92 14.10 -2.45 -12.58
C GLN A 92 14.29 -3.23 -11.30
N VAL A 93 14.29 -4.55 -11.42
CA VAL A 93 14.65 -5.45 -10.34
C VAL A 93 16.05 -5.95 -10.61
N GLN A 94 16.97 -5.48 -9.77
CA GLN A 94 18.35 -5.93 -9.80
C GLN A 94 18.43 -7.28 -9.11
N MET A 95 19.10 -8.22 -9.76
CA MET A 95 19.41 -9.53 -9.22
C MET A 95 20.91 -9.65 -9.04
N SER A 96 21.30 -10.55 -8.18
CA SER A 96 22.67 -10.84 -7.79
C SER A 96 22.87 -12.36 -7.80
N GLU A 97 24.10 -12.80 -7.51
CA GLU A 97 24.38 -14.22 -7.36
C GLU A 97 23.61 -14.87 -6.21
N ALA A 98 23.14 -14.10 -5.21
CA ALA A 98 22.27 -14.61 -4.15
C ALA A 98 20.87 -15.00 -4.65
N ASP A 99 20.46 -14.50 -5.83
CA ASP A 99 19.18 -14.84 -6.46
C ASP A 99 19.30 -16.04 -7.41
N ALA A 100 20.48 -16.64 -7.57
CA ALA A 100 20.68 -17.81 -8.41
C ALA A 100 19.88 -19.01 -7.88
N CYS A 101 19.18 -19.71 -8.76
CA CYS A 101 18.23 -20.75 -8.38
C CYS A 101 18.29 -21.94 -9.34
N ASP A 102 18.68 -23.10 -8.83
CA ASP A 102 18.77 -24.34 -9.62
C ASP A 102 17.43 -25.09 -9.67
N ASP A 103 16.71 -25.17 -8.54
CA ASP A 103 15.36 -25.75 -8.45
C ASP A 103 14.31 -24.65 -8.27
N LEU A 104 13.90 -24.06 -9.40
CA LEU A 104 12.95 -22.95 -9.42
C LEU A 104 11.59 -23.33 -8.81
N LEU A 105 11.05 -24.50 -9.15
CA LEU A 105 9.71 -24.89 -8.71
C LEU A 105 9.71 -25.27 -7.23
N GLY A 106 10.73 -25.99 -6.75
CA GLY A 106 10.90 -26.29 -5.34
C GLY A 106 11.08 -25.03 -4.50
N TRP A 107 11.90 -24.08 -4.96
CA TRP A 107 12.09 -22.79 -4.30
C TRP A 107 10.80 -21.96 -4.25
N MET A 108 10.06 -21.87 -5.36
CA MET A 108 8.75 -21.18 -5.38
C MET A 108 7.77 -21.83 -4.41
N GLY A 109 7.66 -23.16 -4.42
CA GLY A 109 6.77 -23.91 -3.52
C GLY A 109 7.12 -23.70 -2.05
N ALA A 110 8.42 -23.76 -1.70
CA ALA A 110 8.89 -23.49 -0.34
C ALA A 110 8.63 -22.03 0.09
N THR A 111 8.83 -21.07 -0.82
CA THR A 111 8.58 -19.65 -0.55
C THR A 111 7.10 -19.37 -0.26
N ILE A 112 6.20 -19.98 -1.04
CA ILE A 112 4.75 -19.86 -0.81
C ILE A 112 4.36 -20.56 0.49
N GLY A 113 4.85 -21.79 0.71
CA GLY A 113 4.51 -22.61 1.87
C GLY A 113 5.03 -22.05 3.21
N ALA A 114 6.05 -21.19 3.19
CA ALA A 114 6.55 -20.51 4.38
C ALA A 114 5.56 -19.46 4.94
N ILE A 115 4.57 -19.03 4.16
CA ILE A 115 3.63 -17.96 4.51
C ILE A 115 2.25 -18.58 4.74
N LYS A 116 1.72 -18.47 5.96
CA LYS A 116 0.47 -19.17 6.36
C LYS A 116 -0.75 -18.69 5.58
N SER A 117 -0.89 -17.38 5.41
CA SER A 117 -2.01 -16.79 4.69
C SER A 117 -1.50 -15.79 3.66
N TYR A 118 -0.85 -16.31 2.62
CA TYR A 118 -0.13 -15.51 1.63
C TYR A 118 -0.99 -14.35 1.07
N SER A 119 -2.22 -14.64 0.64
CA SER A 119 -3.12 -13.62 0.09
C SER A 119 -3.48 -12.55 1.14
N ALA A 120 -3.85 -12.94 2.37
CA ALA A 120 -4.22 -12.00 3.41
C ALA A 120 -3.03 -11.12 3.83
N GLU A 121 -1.85 -11.73 4.02
CA GLU A 121 -0.64 -11.01 4.41
C GLU A 121 -0.19 -10.04 3.32
N LYS A 122 -0.22 -10.47 2.05
CA LYS A 122 0.13 -9.61 0.91
C LYS A 122 -0.81 -8.43 0.78
N SER A 123 -2.12 -8.70 0.84
CA SER A 123 -3.16 -7.69 0.67
C SER A 123 -3.18 -6.71 1.83
N GLU A 124 -2.93 -7.18 3.06
CA GLU A 124 -2.77 -6.31 4.21
C GLU A 124 -1.53 -5.42 4.08
N PHE A 125 -0.37 -6.00 3.76
CA PHE A 125 0.85 -5.24 3.55
C PHE A 125 0.68 -4.18 2.45
N ALA A 126 0.13 -4.56 1.29
CA ALA A 126 -0.11 -3.64 0.18
C ALA A 126 -1.13 -2.55 0.51
N ARG A 127 -2.00 -2.74 1.52
CA ARG A 127 -2.97 -1.75 1.99
C ARG A 127 -2.37 -0.78 2.99
N THR A 128 -1.45 -1.23 3.84
CA THR A 128 -0.94 -0.44 4.97
C THR A 128 0.39 0.27 4.69
N ILE A 129 1.26 -0.32 3.87
CA ILE A 129 2.59 0.25 3.61
C ILE A 129 2.52 1.66 3.01
N GLY A 130 3.32 2.60 3.50
CA GLY A 130 3.29 3.98 3.02
C GLY A 130 2.23 4.86 3.65
N PHE A 131 1.53 4.42 4.71
CA PHE A 131 0.62 5.28 5.47
C PHE A 131 1.15 5.58 6.88
N GLU A 132 2.45 5.39 7.10
CA GLU A 132 3.13 5.62 8.38
C GLU A 132 3.05 7.12 8.79
N ASP A 133 3.07 8.02 7.81
CA ASP A 133 2.92 9.47 7.99
C ASP A 133 1.45 9.94 7.89
N GLY A 134 0.49 9.02 8.00
CA GLY A 134 -0.94 9.29 7.89
C GLY A 134 -1.50 9.19 6.47
N TYR A 135 -2.81 9.39 6.36
CA TYR A 135 -3.58 9.12 5.13
C TYR A 135 -3.71 10.31 4.18
N GLY A 136 -3.42 11.52 4.65
CA GLY A 136 -3.52 12.75 3.86
C GLY A 136 -3.66 13.99 4.73
N THR A 137 -3.83 15.12 4.04
CA THR A 137 -4.06 16.42 4.65
C THR A 137 -5.52 16.82 4.47
N LEU A 138 -6.22 17.12 5.56
CA LEU A 138 -7.55 17.75 5.55
C LEU A 138 -7.39 19.24 5.87
N SER A 139 -7.73 20.09 4.91
CA SER A 139 -7.80 21.54 5.08
C SER A 139 -9.26 21.98 5.16
N VAL A 140 -9.60 22.75 6.18
CA VAL A 140 -10.93 23.35 6.34
C VAL A 140 -10.80 24.86 6.43
N THR A 141 -11.72 25.57 5.78
CA THR A 141 -11.88 27.03 5.88
C THR A 141 -13.20 27.31 6.56
N LEU A 142 -13.13 28.11 7.61
CA LEU A 142 -14.26 28.49 8.46
C LEU A 142 -14.64 29.92 8.12
N ASP A 143 -15.93 30.19 8.01
CA ASP A 143 -16.44 31.56 7.97
C ASP A 143 -16.60 32.16 9.37
N GLY A 144 -16.62 31.29 10.38
CA GLY A 144 -16.81 31.60 11.78
C GLY A 144 -15.55 31.95 12.57
N GLY A 145 -15.76 32.50 13.75
CA GLY A 145 -14.70 32.86 14.71
C GLY A 145 -14.25 31.69 15.59
N ILE A 146 -13.20 31.91 16.39
CA ILE A 146 -12.73 30.94 17.39
C ILE A 146 -13.84 30.56 18.39
N ASP A 147 -14.72 31.51 18.73
CA ASP A 147 -15.81 31.31 19.69
C ASP A 147 -16.81 30.23 19.21
N GLU A 148 -17.18 30.24 17.94
CA GLU A 148 -18.13 29.24 17.40
C GLU A 148 -17.50 27.84 17.31
N MET A 149 -16.16 27.76 17.14
CA MET A 149 -15.44 26.49 17.25
C MET A 149 -15.45 25.97 18.70
N LEU A 150 -15.32 26.85 19.70
CA LEU A 150 -15.44 26.48 21.11
C LEU A 150 -16.86 26.00 21.43
N ASP A 151 -17.88 26.71 20.95
CA ASP A 151 -19.28 26.34 21.12
C ASP A 151 -19.57 24.97 20.50
N LEU A 152 -19.02 24.65 19.32
CA LEU A 152 -19.15 23.33 18.70
C LEU A 152 -18.49 22.24 19.56
N GLN A 153 -17.31 22.49 20.11
CA GLN A 153 -16.60 21.53 20.97
C GLN A 153 -17.31 21.29 22.30
N LEU A 154 -17.95 22.33 22.85
CA LEU A 154 -18.76 22.25 24.07
C LEU A 154 -20.16 21.65 23.81
N GLY A 155 -20.53 21.42 22.55
CA GLY A 155 -21.85 20.92 22.16
C GLY A 155 -22.97 21.97 22.33
N LEU A 156 -22.61 23.26 22.38
CA LEU A 156 -23.56 24.38 22.43
C LEU A 156 -24.19 24.64 21.06
N ILE A 157 -23.48 24.28 19.98
CA ILE A 157 -24.01 24.24 18.62
C ILE A 157 -23.78 22.86 18.00
N GLU A 158 -24.69 22.42 17.13
CA GLU A 158 -24.64 21.07 16.54
C GLU A 158 -23.67 20.98 15.35
N SER A 159 -23.50 22.07 14.61
CA SER A 159 -22.65 22.10 13.44
C SER A 159 -22.10 23.50 13.16
N LEU A 160 -20.94 23.55 12.52
CA LEU A 160 -20.29 24.78 12.10
C LEU A 160 -20.15 24.80 10.57
N PRO A 161 -20.66 25.82 9.86
CA PRO A 161 -20.52 25.92 8.41
C PRO A 161 -19.06 26.16 8.02
N LEU A 162 -18.64 25.49 6.95
CA LEU A 162 -17.32 25.61 6.33
C LEU A 162 -17.51 26.19 4.93
N SER A 163 -16.79 27.27 4.60
CA SER A 163 -16.69 27.77 3.22
C SER A 163 -15.76 26.95 2.35
N ARG A 164 -14.98 26.05 2.95
CA ARG A 164 -14.25 25.05 2.19
C ARG A 164 -13.87 23.84 3.04
N ALA A 165 -13.97 22.66 2.46
CA ALA A 165 -13.32 21.46 2.98
C ALA A 165 -12.59 20.74 1.84
N ARG A 166 -11.29 20.53 2.00
CA ARG A 166 -10.42 19.93 1.00
C ARG A 166 -9.59 18.81 1.61
N TYR A 167 -9.67 17.61 1.05
CA TYR A 167 -8.84 16.49 1.46
C TYR A 167 -7.94 16.03 0.33
N VAL A 168 -6.64 16.01 0.63
CA VAL A 168 -5.60 15.54 -0.27
C VAL A 168 -5.02 14.25 0.30
N PRO A 169 -5.34 13.08 -0.28
CA PRO A 169 -4.73 11.82 0.11
C PRO A 169 -3.20 11.87 -0.06
N GLN A 170 -2.48 11.23 0.85
CA GLN A 170 -1.05 11.01 0.73
C GLN A 170 -0.70 9.54 0.93
N ARG A 171 0.44 9.13 0.38
CA ARG A 171 1.08 7.85 0.67
C ARG A 171 2.58 8.01 0.51
N PHE A 172 3.38 7.47 1.43
CA PHE A 172 4.83 7.64 1.53
C PHE A 172 5.23 9.12 1.66
N GLY A 173 4.41 9.93 2.33
CA GLY A 173 4.57 11.38 2.40
C GLY A 173 4.40 12.09 1.05
N ILE A 174 3.82 11.43 0.04
CA ILE A 174 3.60 12.00 -1.29
C ILE A 174 2.09 12.20 -1.50
N GLU A 175 1.69 13.46 -1.59
CA GLU A 175 0.32 13.88 -1.88
C GLU A 175 -0.10 13.59 -3.34
N THR A 176 -1.40 13.36 -3.56
CA THR A 176 -1.96 13.33 -4.92
C THR A 176 -2.11 14.74 -5.48
N PRO A 177 -1.90 14.93 -6.80
CA PRO A 177 -2.07 16.26 -7.41
C PRO A 177 -3.52 16.73 -7.39
N GLN A 178 -4.47 15.80 -7.38
CA GLN A 178 -5.90 16.08 -7.28
C GLN A 178 -6.39 15.73 -5.88
N PRO A 179 -7.14 16.65 -5.23
CA PRO A 179 -7.82 16.32 -3.98
C PRO A 179 -8.87 15.24 -4.24
N ARG A 180 -9.12 14.40 -3.23
CA ARG A 180 -10.21 13.42 -3.30
C ARG A 180 -11.57 14.10 -3.19
N PHE A 181 -11.64 15.16 -2.40
CA PHE A 181 -12.78 16.08 -2.39
C PHE A 181 -12.30 17.50 -2.10
N ASP A 182 -13.00 18.46 -2.69
CA ASP A 182 -12.81 19.89 -2.51
C ASP A 182 -14.18 20.54 -2.68
N VAL A 183 -14.81 20.89 -1.56
CA VAL A 183 -16.20 21.36 -1.52
C VAL A 183 -16.25 22.77 -0.91
N ALA A 184 -17.08 23.63 -1.48
CA ALA A 184 -17.20 25.05 -1.09
C ALA A 184 -18.24 25.29 0.03
N GLU A 185 -19.06 24.29 0.35
CA GLU A 185 -20.04 24.37 1.43
C GLU A 185 -20.07 23.01 2.12
N ALA A 186 -19.70 22.99 3.40
CA ALA A 186 -19.74 21.79 4.23
C ALA A 186 -20.11 22.15 5.67
N HIS A 187 -20.49 21.15 6.46
CA HIS A 187 -20.75 21.33 7.89
C HIS A 187 -19.78 20.45 8.69
N LEU A 188 -19.11 21.05 9.68
CA LEU A 188 -18.34 20.32 10.67
C LEU A 188 -19.26 19.95 11.83
N MET A 189 -19.38 18.65 12.10
CA MET A 189 -20.09 18.12 13.27
C MET A 189 -19.08 17.39 14.15
N VAL A 190 -19.13 17.66 15.45
CA VAL A 190 -18.34 16.95 16.45
C VAL A 190 -19.29 16.16 17.32
N THR A 191 -19.18 14.84 17.31
CA THR A 191 -19.89 13.97 18.25
C THR A 191 -18.91 13.55 19.34
N PRO A 192 -19.01 14.09 20.56
CA PRO A 192 -18.18 13.64 21.65
C PRO A 192 -18.51 12.18 21.97
N VAL A 193 -17.55 11.29 21.73
CA VAL A 193 -17.63 9.91 22.22
C VAL A 193 -17.06 9.92 23.64
N GLY A 194 -17.93 10.13 24.62
CA GLY A 194 -17.55 10.02 26.03
C GLY A 194 -17.01 8.62 26.30
N LYS A 195 -15.71 8.50 26.60
CA LYS A 195 -15.26 7.36 27.39
C LYS A 195 -15.85 7.58 28.79
N PRO A 196 -16.52 6.58 29.41
CA PRO A 196 -16.87 6.70 30.82
C PRO A 196 -15.57 6.93 31.58
N GLY A 197 -15.36 8.16 32.03
CA GLY A 197 -14.37 8.45 33.04
C GLY A 197 -14.87 7.83 34.33
N ASP A 198 -14.01 7.16 35.07
CA ASP A 198 -14.27 6.86 36.46
C ASP A 198 -14.53 8.21 37.15
N CYS A 199 -15.81 8.50 37.36
CA CYS A 199 -16.28 9.69 38.06
C CYS A 199 -15.93 9.50 39.54
N GLN A 200 -14.66 9.69 39.89
CA GLN A 200 -14.24 9.78 41.28
C GLN A 200 -14.33 11.24 41.73
N ASP A 201 -15.40 11.50 42.46
CA ASP A 201 -15.55 12.53 43.50
C ASP A 201 -15.16 13.97 43.13
N PHE A 202 -16.07 14.66 42.43
CA PHE A 202 -16.15 16.12 42.53
C PHE A 202 -16.86 16.51 43.84
N ARG A 203 -16.12 16.51 44.96
CA ARG A 203 -16.59 17.12 46.22
C ARG A 203 -16.36 18.63 46.19
N VAL A 204 -17.42 19.38 45.93
CA VAL A 204 -17.46 20.82 46.23
C VAL A 204 -17.38 20.98 47.76
N ARG A 205 -16.32 21.62 48.26
CA ARG A 205 -16.25 22.05 49.66
C ARG A 205 -17.18 23.27 49.83
N PRO A 206 -18.12 23.27 50.80
CA PRO A 206 -18.76 24.52 51.20
C PRO A 206 -17.71 25.41 51.87
N GLY A 207 -17.58 26.64 51.38
CA GLY A 207 -16.76 27.67 52.02
C GLY A 207 -17.35 28.07 53.37
N GLY A 208 -16.47 28.25 54.37
CA GLY A 208 -16.78 28.95 55.62
C GLY A 208 -16.47 30.43 55.52
#